data_AF-W0RD46-F1
#
_entry.id   AF-W0RD46-F1
#
_cell.length_a   1.000
_cell.length_b   1.000
_cell.length_c   1.000
_cell.angle_alpha   90.00
_cell.angle_beta   90.00
_cell.angle_gamma   90.00
#
_symmetry.space_group_name_H-M   'P 1'
#
loop_
_entity.id
_entity.type
_entity.pdbx_description
1 polymer ?
#
loop_
_entity_poly.entity_id
_entity_poly.type
_entity_poly.pdbx_seq_one_letter_code
_entity_poly.pdbx_strand_id
1 'polypeptide(L)'
;MKISDLELFTINGRKVTILESKSGLGIGGAIIEGIGEVNASVMSYAEGKNVIKNAQNLNDERRAKIKPEYIYDAISFTKPMNAVAVFDYDSSEKLRAFRRAEHEAKVANAKKELEAKELELGARYEGITELRNAISSWDLYREKFQAAMEDEYNDGANMPKRPNSNLEELHNKYPLASIYLKAESYTFSENHHKFSAGKKAMALLDNGGSAEEANAILDNWLPETALWD
;
A
#
# COMPACT_ATOMS: atom_id res chain seq x y z
N MET A 1 -8.03 1.44 20.20
CA MET A 1 -6.93 1.32 21.17
C MET A 1 -5.80 2.18 20.66
N LYS A 2 -5.20 3.02 21.51
CA LYS A 2 -4.07 3.87 21.11
C LYS A 2 -2.75 3.22 21.50
N ILE A 3 -1.67 3.57 20.82
CA ILE A 3 -0.32 3.07 21.16
C ILE A 3 0.11 3.54 22.56
N SER A 4 -0.38 4.70 23.01
CA SER A 4 -0.16 5.25 24.34
C SER A 4 -0.80 4.43 25.46
N ASP A 5 -1.80 3.61 25.13
CA ASP A 5 -2.54 2.79 26.10
C ASP A 5 -1.81 1.46 26.38
N LEU A 6 -0.75 1.16 25.61
CA LEU A 6 0.05 -0.05 25.79
C LEU A 6 0.94 0.08 27.04
N GLU A 7 0.85 -0.91 27.92
CA GLU A 7 1.82 -1.06 29.00
C GLU A 7 3.11 -1.68 28.46
N LEU A 8 4.09 -0.82 28.20
CA LEU A 8 5.39 -1.17 27.64
C LEU A 8 6.52 -0.94 28.64
N PHE A 9 7.52 -1.79 28.57
CA PHE A 9 8.70 -1.75 29.42
C PHE A 9 9.97 -1.98 28.59
N THR A 10 11.06 -1.36 29.03
CA THR A 10 12.39 -1.65 28.52
C THR A 10 12.93 -2.95 29.10
N ILE A 11 13.96 -3.54 28.48
CA ILE A 11 14.75 -4.63 29.07
C ILE A 11 15.33 -4.29 30.46
N ASN A 12 15.42 -2.98 30.78
CA ASN A 12 15.84 -2.47 32.09
C ASN A 12 14.67 -2.28 33.06
N GLY A 13 13.48 -2.79 32.74
CA GLY A 13 12.28 -2.72 33.58
C GLY A 13 11.70 -1.32 33.74
N ARG A 14 12.16 -0.33 32.96
CA ARG A 14 11.61 1.03 32.97
C ARG A 14 10.34 1.07 32.15
N LYS A 15 9.26 1.63 32.70
CA LYS A 15 8.02 1.86 31.96
C LYS A 15 8.24 2.84 30.81
N VAL A 16 7.62 2.58 29.67
CA VAL A 16 7.66 3.42 28.47
C VAL A 16 6.24 3.74 28.01
N THR A 17 5.97 5.01 27.75
CA THR A 17 4.73 5.46 27.09
C THR A 17 5.11 6.04 25.75
N ILE A 18 4.61 5.47 24.65
CA ILE A 18 4.85 6.00 23.31
C ILE A 18 3.80 7.08 23.00
N LEU A 19 4.25 8.22 22.51
CA LEU A 19 3.39 9.35 22.18
C LEU A 19 2.86 9.24 20.74
N GLU A 20 1.62 9.64 20.53
CA GLU A 20 1.01 9.66 19.20
C GLU A 20 1.68 10.68 18.29
N SER A 21 1.94 10.29 17.04
CA SER A 21 2.48 11.21 16.05
C SER A 21 1.40 12.18 15.56
N LYS A 22 1.71 13.47 15.53
CA LYS A 22 0.82 14.50 14.96
C LYS A 22 0.62 14.34 13.45
N SER A 23 1.56 13.71 12.75
CA SER A 23 1.48 13.49 11.30
C SER A 23 0.81 12.16 10.93
N GLY A 24 0.46 11.32 11.92
CA GLY A 24 -0.02 9.95 11.69
C GLY A 24 1.04 8.97 11.17
N LEU A 25 2.29 9.41 10.99
CA LEU A 25 3.43 8.59 10.58
C LEU A 25 4.47 8.55 11.70
N GLY A 26 4.99 7.35 11.99
CA GLY A 26 6.00 7.13 13.02
C GLY A 26 5.47 7.32 14.45
N ILE A 27 6.38 7.65 15.37
CA ILE A 27 6.05 7.93 16.78
C ILE A 27 6.28 9.40 17.08
N GLY A 28 5.46 9.99 17.97
CA GLY A 28 5.53 11.40 18.33
C GLY A 28 6.53 11.72 19.45
N GLY A 29 7.37 10.76 19.82
CA GLY A 29 8.18 10.78 21.04
C GLY A 29 7.86 9.60 21.95
N ALA A 30 8.54 9.54 23.10
CA ALA A 30 8.20 8.61 24.17
C ALA A 30 8.50 9.23 25.54
N ILE A 31 7.88 8.72 26.59
CA ILE A 31 8.22 9.04 27.97
C ILE A 31 8.77 7.77 28.60
N ILE A 32 10.00 7.82 29.09
CA ILE A 32 10.68 6.68 29.70
C ILE A 32 10.89 6.96 31.19
N GLU A 33 10.45 6.04 32.04
CA GLU A 33 10.64 6.12 33.49
C GLU A 33 12.12 6.32 33.86
N GLY A 34 12.41 7.32 34.68
CA GLY A 34 13.77 7.69 35.08
C GLY A 34 14.58 8.48 34.05
N ILE A 35 14.03 8.75 32.85
CA ILE A 35 14.64 9.66 31.84
C ILE A 35 13.75 10.87 31.57
N GLY A 36 12.43 10.68 31.53
CA GLY A 36 11.47 11.70 31.11
C GLY A 36 11.12 11.59 29.63
N GLU A 37 10.73 12.72 29.04
CA GLU A 37 10.35 12.81 27.62
C GLU A 37 11.58 12.70 26.71
N VAL A 38 11.48 11.88 25.66
CA VAL A 38 12.52 11.65 24.67
C VAL A 38 12.02 11.90 23.26
N ASN A 39 12.90 12.44 22.42
CA ASN A 39 12.60 12.80 21.03
C ASN A 39 12.71 11.63 20.04
N ALA A 40 12.22 10.46 20.43
CA ALA A 40 12.19 9.29 19.55
C ALA A 40 11.16 9.50 18.43
N SER A 41 11.59 9.45 17.17
CA SER A 41 10.71 9.63 16.00
C SER A 41 10.44 8.34 15.22
N VAL A 42 11.31 7.34 15.37
CA VAL A 42 11.27 6.08 14.62
C VAL A 42 11.52 4.90 15.55
N MET A 43 10.84 3.79 15.26
CA MET A 43 11.10 2.50 15.89
C MET A 43 12.23 1.80 15.15
N SER A 44 13.23 1.34 15.89
CA SER A 44 14.34 0.53 15.41
C SER A 44 14.25 -0.89 15.97
N TYR A 45 15.20 -1.73 15.61
CA TYR A 45 15.28 -3.11 16.07
C TYR A 45 16.66 -3.41 16.64
N ALA A 46 16.71 -4.30 17.63
CA ALA A 46 17.96 -4.78 18.23
C ALA A 46 17.93 -6.30 18.34
N GLU A 47 18.95 -6.97 17.80
CA GLU A 47 19.10 -8.42 17.95
C GLU A 47 19.50 -8.76 19.40
N GLY A 48 18.86 -9.77 19.98
CA GLY A 48 19.10 -10.20 21.36
C GLY A 48 20.58 -10.50 21.66
N LYS A 49 21.28 -11.19 20.75
CA LYS A 49 22.73 -11.44 20.87
C LYS A 49 23.56 -10.15 20.99
N ASN A 50 23.19 -9.09 20.26
CA ASN A 50 23.88 -7.80 20.31
C ASN A 50 23.53 -7.04 21.59
N VAL A 51 22.29 -7.14 22.05
CA VAL A 51 21.87 -6.59 23.35
C VAL A 51 22.66 -7.24 24.48
N ILE A 52 22.74 -8.58 24.51
CA ILE A 52 23.52 -9.33 25.51
C ILE A 52 24.99 -8.90 25.50
N LYS A 53 25.59 -8.73 24.32
CA LYS A 53 27.01 -8.36 24.20
C LYS A 53 27.29 -6.91 24.62
N ASN A 54 26.46 -5.96 24.19
CA ASN A 54 26.81 -4.54 24.19
C ASN A 54 26.10 -3.71 25.29
N ALA A 55 25.02 -4.20 25.88
CA ALA A 55 24.27 -3.43 26.88
C ALA A 55 24.96 -3.50 28.25
N GLN A 56 25.74 -2.46 28.56
CA GLN A 56 26.52 -2.33 29.79
C GLN A 56 25.67 -2.13 31.05
N ASN A 57 24.42 -1.65 30.90
CA ASN A 57 23.55 -1.28 32.02
C ASN A 57 22.59 -2.40 32.49
N LEU A 58 22.77 -3.63 31.99
CA LEU A 58 21.98 -4.80 32.37
C LEU A 58 22.69 -5.58 33.48
N ASN A 59 21.97 -5.91 34.54
CA ASN A 59 22.43 -6.89 35.52
C ASN A 59 22.32 -8.33 34.95
N ASP A 60 23.01 -9.27 35.58
CA ASP A 60 23.10 -10.65 35.11
C ASP A 60 21.72 -11.33 35.03
N GLU A 61 20.84 -11.07 36.00
CA GLU A 61 19.48 -11.62 36.03
C GLU A 61 18.64 -11.19 34.82
N ARG A 62 18.72 -9.91 34.42
CA ARG A 62 17.98 -9.41 33.25
C ARG A 62 18.63 -9.87 31.96
N ARG A 63 19.97 -9.94 31.93
CA ARG A 63 20.72 -10.46 30.80
C ARG A 63 20.35 -11.91 30.49
N ALA A 64 20.14 -12.74 31.53
CA ALA A 64 19.71 -14.12 31.40
C ALA A 64 18.29 -14.28 30.81
N LYS A 65 17.43 -13.26 30.90
CA LYS A 65 16.06 -13.28 30.35
C LYS A 65 15.99 -12.89 28.87
N ILE A 66 17.09 -12.39 28.30
CA ILE A 66 17.15 -12.00 26.88
C ILE A 66 17.33 -13.24 26.02
N LYS A 67 16.50 -13.38 24.99
CA LYS A 67 16.55 -14.46 24.00
C LYS A 67 17.54 -14.06 22.89
N PRO A 68 18.66 -14.78 22.68
CA PRO A 68 19.71 -14.35 21.74
C PRO A 68 19.23 -14.20 20.28
N GLU A 69 18.36 -15.11 19.83
CA GLU A 69 17.84 -15.15 18.45
C GLU A 69 16.63 -14.24 18.22
N TYR A 70 16.11 -13.60 19.27
CA TYR A 70 14.95 -12.73 19.14
C TYR A 70 15.37 -11.32 18.73
N ILE A 71 14.61 -10.72 17.81
CA ILE A 71 14.74 -9.32 17.44
C ILE A 71 13.79 -8.52 18.33
N TYR A 72 14.32 -7.60 19.12
CA TYR A 72 13.54 -6.72 19.99
C TYR A 72 13.22 -5.41 19.29
N ASP A 73 12.06 -4.85 19.58
CA ASP A 73 11.73 -3.48 19.21
C ASP A 73 12.58 -2.51 20.06
N ALA A 74 12.95 -1.37 19.50
CA ALA A 74 13.75 -0.35 20.18
C ALA A 74 13.38 1.07 19.71
N ILE A 75 13.71 2.07 20.52
CA ILE A 75 13.67 3.47 20.13
C ILE A 75 15.03 4.12 20.36
N SER A 76 15.50 4.83 19.35
CA SER A 76 16.70 5.66 19.45
C SER A 76 16.28 7.11 19.70
N PHE A 77 16.99 7.79 20.59
CA PHE A 77 16.73 9.20 20.91
C PHE A 77 18.04 9.94 21.15
N THR A 78 18.02 11.25 20.92
CA THR A 78 19.17 12.14 21.07
C THR A 78 19.00 13.17 22.19
N LYS A 79 17.77 13.30 22.73
CA LYS A 79 17.44 14.16 23.87
C LYS A 79 16.65 13.35 24.91
N PRO A 80 16.94 13.50 26.22
CA PRO A 80 17.95 14.40 26.80
C PRO A 80 19.40 13.89 26.65
N MET A 81 19.59 12.68 26.14
CA MET A 81 20.90 12.08 25.87
C MET A 81 20.85 11.22 24.61
N ASN A 82 22.02 10.89 24.05
CA ASN A 82 22.14 9.92 22.97
C ASN A 82 22.06 8.51 23.54
N ALA A 83 20.94 7.83 23.35
CA ALA A 83 20.75 6.47 23.83
C ALA A 83 19.72 5.71 23.00
N VAL A 84 19.67 4.40 23.24
CA VAL A 84 18.69 3.48 22.68
C VAL A 84 17.96 2.79 23.83
N ALA A 85 16.64 2.86 23.84
CA ALA A 85 15.82 2.08 24.75
C ALA A 85 15.26 0.87 23.99
N VAL A 86 15.71 -0.32 24.41
CA VAL A 86 15.25 -1.60 23.87
C VAL A 86 14.09 -2.11 24.73
N PHE A 87 12.99 -2.48 24.10
CA PHE A 87 11.82 -3.04 24.77
C PHE A 87 12.07 -4.47 25.22
N ASP A 88 11.39 -4.91 26.28
CA ASP A 88 11.43 -6.33 26.65
C ASP A 88 10.63 -7.20 25.66
N TYR A 89 10.65 -8.52 25.90
CA TYR A 89 10.01 -9.49 25.02
C TYR A 89 8.50 -9.26 24.94
N ASP A 90 7.83 -9.14 26.09
CA ASP A 90 6.38 -8.99 26.15
C ASP A 90 5.93 -7.67 25.52
N SER A 91 6.68 -6.58 25.74
CA SER A 91 6.41 -5.27 25.14
C SER A 91 6.64 -5.27 23.64
N SER A 92 7.67 -5.97 23.15
CA SER A 92 7.90 -6.14 21.71
C SER A 92 6.76 -6.91 21.06
N GLU A 93 6.26 -7.98 21.69
CA GLU A 93 5.10 -8.72 21.19
C GLU A 93 3.81 -7.89 21.22
N LYS A 94 3.56 -7.11 22.29
CA LYS A 94 2.43 -6.17 22.37
C LYS A 94 2.48 -5.14 21.24
N LEU A 95 3.65 -4.55 20.97
CA LEU A 95 3.84 -3.58 19.88
C LEU A 95 3.55 -4.20 18.52
N ARG A 96 4.02 -5.43 18.27
CA ARG A 96 3.78 -6.14 17.02
C ARG A 96 2.32 -6.51 16.84
N ALA A 97 1.67 -7.00 17.89
CA ALA A 97 0.25 -7.31 17.87
C ALA A 97 -0.58 -6.05 17.57
N PHE A 98 -0.24 -4.91 18.20
CA PHE A 98 -0.86 -3.62 17.92
C PHE A 98 -0.70 -3.21 16.45
N ARG A 99 0.54 -3.23 15.92
CA ARG A 99 0.81 -2.85 14.52
C ARG A 99 0.11 -3.77 13.52
N ARG A 100 0.05 -5.08 13.80
CA ARG A 100 -0.70 -6.04 12.97
C ARG A 100 -2.18 -5.71 12.95
N ALA A 101 -2.80 -5.50 14.12
CA ALA A 101 -4.21 -5.14 14.21
C ALA A 101 -4.51 -3.80 13.51
N GLU A 102 -3.63 -2.80 13.65
CA GLU A 102 -3.78 -1.52 12.97
C GLU A 102 -3.65 -1.66 11.44
N HIS A 103 -2.68 -2.46 10.98
CA HIS A 103 -2.50 -2.76 9.56
C HIS A 103 -3.72 -3.51 8.99
N GLU A 104 -4.20 -4.55 9.67
CA GLU A 104 -5.39 -5.30 9.29
C GLU A 104 -6.63 -4.40 9.22
N ALA A 105 -6.81 -3.49 10.19
CA ALA A 105 -7.89 -2.51 10.16
C ALA A 105 -7.78 -1.54 8.97
N LYS A 106 -6.56 -1.04 8.67
CA LYS A 106 -6.31 -0.18 7.50
C LYS A 106 -6.58 -0.92 6.19
N VAL A 107 -6.12 -2.16 6.07
CA VAL A 107 -6.38 -3.01 4.90
C VAL A 107 -7.87 -3.29 4.74
N ALA A 108 -8.57 -3.62 5.83
CA ALA A 108 -10.01 -3.86 5.80
C ALA A 108 -10.81 -2.62 5.40
N ASN A 109 -10.43 -1.44 5.91
CA ASN A 109 -11.07 -0.18 5.54
C ASN A 109 -10.78 0.18 4.07
N ALA A 110 -9.53 0.06 3.62
CA ALA A 110 -9.17 0.29 2.23
C ALA A 110 -9.92 -0.66 1.28
N LYS A 111 -10.09 -1.93 1.68
CA LYS A 111 -10.89 -2.90 0.92
C LYS A 111 -12.36 -2.49 0.84
N LYS A 112 -12.98 -2.07 1.96
CA LYS A 112 -14.37 -1.58 1.97
C LYS A 112 -14.55 -0.33 1.11
N GLU A 113 -13.59 0.61 1.16
CA GLU A 113 -13.62 1.81 0.32
C GLU A 113 -13.48 1.48 -1.17
N LEU A 114 -12.64 0.51 -1.52
CA LEU A 114 -12.50 0.02 -2.88
C LEU A 114 -13.80 -0.65 -3.36
N GLU A 115 -14.36 -1.55 -2.57
CA GLU A 115 -15.63 -2.23 -2.88
C GLU A 115 -16.78 -1.22 -3.04
N ALA A 116 -16.85 -0.19 -2.18
CA ALA A 116 -17.84 0.88 -2.30
C ALA A 116 -17.67 1.66 -3.61
N LYS A 117 -16.44 2.03 -3.98
CA LYS A 117 -16.13 2.72 -5.24
C LYS A 117 -16.47 1.85 -6.45
N GLU A 118 -16.17 0.56 -6.41
CA GLU A 118 -16.51 -0.37 -7.49
C GLU A 118 -18.03 -0.55 -7.64
N LEU A 119 -18.76 -0.57 -6.54
CA LEU A 119 -20.22 -0.68 -6.54
C LEU A 119 -20.89 0.60 -7.05
N GLU A 120 -20.42 1.77 -6.63
CA GLU A 120 -20.84 3.06 -7.17
C GLU A 120 -20.56 3.16 -8.68
N LEU A 121 -19.38 2.69 -9.10
CA LEU A 121 -18.98 2.70 -10.50
C LEU A 121 -19.83 1.73 -11.33
N GLY A 122 -20.11 0.53 -10.81
CA GLY A 122 -20.98 -0.45 -11.45
C GLY A 122 -22.43 0.00 -11.55
N ALA A 123 -22.91 0.80 -10.60
CA ALA A 123 -24.23 1.43 -10.67
C ALA A 123 -24.29 2.57 -11.71
N ARG A 124 -23.17 3.28 -11.93
CA ARG A 124 -23.07 4.37 -12.92
C ARG A 124 -22.86 3.86 -14.35
N TYR A 125 -22.05 2.83 -14.52
CA TYR A 125 -21.67 2.29 -15.82
C TYR A 125 -22.02 0.80 -15.89
N GLU A 126 -23.11 0.50 -16.58
CA GLU A 126 -23.55 -0.88 -16.80
C GLU A 126 -22.45 -1.70 -17.48
N GLY A 127 -22.20 -2.91 -16.97
CA GLY A 127 -21.24 -3.85 -17.55
C GLY A 127 -19.76 -3.51 -17.32
N ILE A 128 -19.42 -2.46 -16.57
CA ILE A 128 -18.02 -2.07 -16.34
C ILE A 128 -17.20 -3.17 -15.65
N THR A 129 -17.79 -3.88 -14.68
CA THR A 129 -17.12 -4.99 -13.99
C THR A 129 -16.89 -6.18 -14.92
N GLU A 130 -17.86 -6.50 -15.78
CA GLU A 130 -17.75 -7.56 -16.79
C GLU A 130 -16.61 -7.24 -17.78
N LEU A 131 -16.58 -6.00 -18.28
CA LEU A 131 -15.52 -5.51 -19.16
C LEU A 131 -14.14 -5.56 -18.48
N ARG A 132 -14.00 -5.06 -17.26
CA ARG A 132 -12.73 -5.10 -16.52
C ARG A 132 -12.23 -6.52 -16.33
N ASN A 133 -13.10 -7.44 -15.90
CA ASN A 133 -12.74 -8.84 -15.71
C ASN A 133 -12.29 -9.51 -17.01
N ALA A 134 -12.97 -9.21 -18.13
CA ALA A 134 -12.59 -9.71 -19.44
C ALA A 134 -11.21 -9.14 -19.86
N ILE A 135 -11.01 -7.82 -19.74
CA ILE A 135 -9.73 -7.16 -20.07
C ILE A 135 -8.59 -7.75 -19.23
N SER A 136 -8.76 -7.84 -17.90
CA SER A 136 -7.73 -8.41 -17.01
C SER A 136 -7.42 -9.87 -17.32
N SER A 137 -8.41 -10.67 -17.73
CA SER A 137 -8.19 -12.07 -18.13
C SER A 137 -7.34 -12.16 -19.41
N TRP A 138 -7.58 -11.25 -20.36
CA TRP A 138 -6.78 -11.14 -21.58
C TRP A 138 -5.38 -10.62 -21.33
N ASP A 139 -5.21 -9.63 -20.45
CA ASP A 139 -3.89 -9.10 -20.05
C ASP A 139 -3.05 -10.20 -19.39
N LEU A 140 -3.62 -10.92 -18.43
CA LEU A 140 -2.95 -12.02 -17.75
C LEU A 140 -2.57 -13.14 -18.74
N TYR A 141 -3.44 -13.45 -19.70
CA TYR A 141 -3.11 -14.41 -20.76
C TYR A 141 -1.93 -13.91 -21.61
N ARG A 142 -1.93 -12.64 -22.03
CA ARG A 142 -0.85 -12.06 -22.84
C ARG A 142 0.49 -12.09 -22.10
N GLU A 143 0.50 -11.68 -20.84
CA GLU A 143 1.69 -11.70 -19.99
C GLU A 143 2.23 -13.12 -19.83
N LYS A 144 1.37 -14.08 -19.46
CA LYS A 144 1.77 -15.49 -19.33
C LYS A 144 2.23 -16.10 -20.64
N PHE A 145 1.60 -15.70 -21.75
CA PHE A 145 1.96 -16.22 -23.06
C PHE A 145 3.33 -15.71 -23.46
N GLN A 146 3.61 -14.42 -23.24
CA GLN A 146 4.93 -13.85 -23.47
C GLN A 146 5.99 -14.51 -22.59
N ALA A 147 5.73 -14.66 -21.28
CA ALA A 147 6.64 -15.33 -20.37
C ALA A 147 6.92 -16.79 -20.78
N ALA A 148 5.90 -17.51 -21.26
CA ALA A 148 6.05 -18.87 -21.78
C ALA A 148 6.90 -18.93 -23.05
N MET A 149 6.84 -17.91 -23.92
CA MET A 149 7.66 -17.80 -25.13
C MET A 149 9.11 -17.39 -24.83
N GLU A 150 9.34 -16.65 -23.74
CA GLU A 150 10.67 -16.22 -23.30
C GLU A 150 11.41 -17.28 -22.46
N ASP A 151 10.70 -18.31 -21.97
CA ASP A 151 11.28 -19.42 -21.22
C ASP A 151 11.96 -20.44 -22.16
N GLU A 152 13.29 -20.43 -22.19
CA GLU A 152 14.12 -21.32 -23.01
C GLU A 152 13.88 -22.82 -22.73
N TYR A 153 13.38 -23.17 -21.54
CA TYR A 153 13.06 -24.55 -21.16
C TYR A 153 11.60 -24.94 -21.42
N ASN A 154 10.77 -23.99 -21.84
CA ASN A 154 9.38 -24.25 -22.21
C ASN A 154 9.32 -24.55 -23.71
N ASP A 155 9.26 -25.83 -24.05
CA ASP A 155 9.12 -26.34 -25.42
C ASP A 155 7.71 -26.13 -26.04
N GLY A 156 6.89 -25.28 -25.40
CA GLY A 156 5.50 -25.06 -25.77
C GLY A 156 4.53 -26.09 -25.17
N ALA A 157 4.97 -26.99 -24.29
CA ALA A 157 4.07 -27.94 -23.63
C ALA A 157 3.14 -27.26 -22.59
N ASN A 158 3.60 -26.21 -21.91
CA ASN A 158 2.86 -25.56 -20.83
C ASN A 158 2.36 -24.16 -21.22
N MET A 159 1.69 -24.05 -22.37
CA MET A 159 1.12 -22.78 -22.82
C MET A 159 -0.11 -22.37 -21.99
N PRO A 160 -0.28 -21.08 -21.68
CA PRO A 160 -1.45 -20.60 -20.97
C PRO A 160 -2.73 -20.77 -21.80
N LYS A 161 -3.86 -20.98 -21.13
CA LYS A 161 -5.17 -21.12 -21.79
C LYS A 161 -5.73 -19.75 -22.19
N ARG A 162 -6.12 -19.63 -23.45
CA ARG A 162 -6.77 -18.42 -23.99
C ARG A 162 -8.13 -18.18 -23.29
N PRO A 163 -8.46 -16.93 -22.92
CA PRO A 163 -9.79 -16.58 -22.45
C PRO A 163 -10.85 -16.80 -23.54
N ASN A 164 -12.08 -17.15 -23.13
CA ASN A 164 -13.21 -17.36 -24.06
C ASN A 164 -14.00 -16.07 -24.35
N SER A 165 -13.77 -15.00 -23.60
CA SER A 165 -14.52 -13.74 -23.71
C SER A 165 -14.16 -12.98 -24.99
N ASN A 166 -15.18 -12.56 -25.76
CA ASN A 166 -14.99 -11.67 -26.90
C ASN A 166 -15.04 -10.20 -26.44
N LEU A 167 -13.88 -9.53 -26.41
CA LEU A 167 -13.78 -8.14 -25.97
C LEU A 167 -14.55 -7.18 -26.89
N GLU A 168 -14.53 -7.40 -28.20
CA GLU A 168 -15.18 -6.52 -29.16
C GLU A 168 -16.70 -6.50 -28.98
N GLU A 169 -17.29 -7.68 -28.78
CA GLU A 169 -18.72 -7.81 -28.43
C GLU A 169 -19.06 -7.12 -27.12
N LEU A 170 -18.20 -7.27 -26.09
CA LEU A 170 -18.43 -6.61 -24.79
C LEU A 170 -18.31 -5.09 -24.89
N HIS A 171 -17.37 -4.57 -25.68
CA HIS A 171 -17.22 -3.13 -25.92
C HIS A 171 -18.45 -2.55 -26.63
N ASN A 172 -19.01 -3.28 -27.60
CA ASN A 172 -20.24 -2.89 -28.30
C ASN A 172 -21.49 -3.01 -27.41
N LYS A 173 -21.52 -3.99 -26.51
CA LYS A 173 -22.61 -4.19 -25.55
C LYS A 173 -22.64 -3.07 -24.50
N TYR A 174 -21.48 -2.56 -24.08
CA TYR A 174 -21.37 -1.54 -23.04
C TYR A 174 -20.49 -0.35 -23.50
N PRO A 175 -20.98 0.51 -24.41
CA PRO A 175 -20.18 1.58 -25.01
C PRO A 175 -19.75 2.64 -24.00
N LEU A 176 -20.61 3.04 -23.06
CA LEU A 176 -20.26 4.02 -22.02
C LEU A 176 -19.16 3.50 -21.10
N ALA A 177 -19.30 2.26 -20.61
CA ALA A 177 -18.29 1.62 -19.76
C ALA A 177 -16.96 1.43 -20.52
N SER A 178 -17.03 1.06 -21.80
CA SER A 178 -15.87 0.94 -22.68
C SER A 178 -15.08 2.25 -22.78
N ILE A 179 -15.76 3.37 -23.07
CA ILE A 179 -15.13 4.69 -23.18
C ILE A 179 -14.62 5.17 -21.82
N TYR A 180 -15.35 4.90 -20.73
CA TYR A 180 -14.87 5.21 -19.39
C TYR A 180 -13.54 4.50 -19.08
N LEU A 181 -13.43 3.21 -19.36
CA LEU A 181 -12.18 2.45 -19.15
C LEU A 181 -11.04 2.95 -20.04
N LYS A 182 -11.33 3.34 -21.29
CA LYS A 182 -10.36 4.00 -22.17
C LYS A 182 -9.88 5.33 -21.56
N ALA A 183 -10.79 6.15 -21.03
CA ALA A 183 -10.47 7.41 -20.37
C ALA A 183 -9.65 7.21 -19.08
N GLU A 184 -10.01 6.23 -18.26
CA GLU A 184 -9.27 5.84 -17.05
C GLU A 184 -7.83 5.44 -17.39
N SER A 185 -7.63 4.63 -18.43
CA SER A 185 -6.30 4.26 -18.94
C SER A 185 -5.45 5.49 -19.28
N TYR A 186 -6.05 6.52 -19.87
CA TYR A 186 -5.33 7.75 -20.24
C TYR A 186 -4.83 8.51 -19.00
N THR A 187 -5.50 8.40 -17.86
CA THR A 187 -5.05 9.03 -16.61
C THR A 187 -3.81 8.38 -15.99
N PHE A 188 -3.38 7.22 -16.50
CA PHE A 188 -2.10 6.61 -16.14
C PHE A 188 -0.96 6.96 -17.11
N SER A 189 -1.22 7.78 -18.14
CA SER A 189 -0.19 8.21 -19.08
C SER A 189 0.69 9.32 -18.50
N GLU A 190 2.00 9.24 -18.74
CA GLU A 190 2.95 10.30 -18.41
C GLU A 190 2.79 11.55 -19.29
N ASN A 191 2.17 11.42 -20.47
CA ASN A 191 1.95 12.56 -21.34
C ASN A 191 0.83 13.44 -20.77
N HIS A 192 1.17 14.67 -20.40
CA HIS A 192 0.25 15.62 -19.78
C HIS A 192 -1.02 15.88 -20.60
N HIS A 193 -0.92 15.95 -21.94
CA HIS A 193 -2.10 16.16 -22.80
C HIS A 193 -3.01 14.94 -22.78
N LYS A 194 -2.44 13.74 -22.85
CA LYS A 194 -3.18 12.48 -22.79
C LYS A 194 -3.86 12.29 -21.44
N PHE A 195 -3.14 12.56 -20.35
CA PHE A 195 -3.67 12.57 -18.99
C PHE A 195 -4.85 13.53 -18.83
N SER A 196 -4.69 14.77 -19.32
CA SER A 196 -5.72 15.82 -19.24
C SER A 196 -6.97 15.44 -20.03
N ALA A 197 -6.82 14.86 -21.24
CA ALA A 197 -7.93 14.36 -22.03
C ALA A 197 -8.70 13.24 -21.31
N GLY A 198 -7.99 12.30 -20.67
CA GLY A 198 -8.61 11.26 -19.84
C GLY A 198 -9.47 11.83 -18.72
N LYS A 199 -8.93 12.79 -17.95
CA LYS A 199 -9.68 13.46 -16.87
C LYS A 199 -10.91 14.21 -17.38
N LYS A 200 -10.80 14.89 -18.51
CA LYS A 200 -11.92 15.61 -19.13
C LYS A 200 -13.02 14.65 -19.60
N ALA A 201 -12.65 13.55 -20.25
CA ALA A 201 -13.60 12.55 -20.72
C ALA A 201 -14.34 11.87 -19.56
N MET A 202 -13.64 11.51 -18.48
CA MET A 202 -14.28 10.96 -17.26
C MET A 202 -15.26 11.96 -16.65
N ALA A 203 -14.87 13.23 -16.49
CA ALA A 203 -15.74 14.26 -15.95
C ALA A 203 -16.97 14.52 -16.84
N LEU A 204 -16.84 14.41 -18.17
CA LEU A 204 -17.97 14.54 -19.09
C LEU A 204 -18.97 13.39 -18.90
N LEU A 205 -18.49 12.15 -18.85
CA LEU A 205 -19.35 10.97 -18.61
C LEU A 205 -20.03 11.02 -17.24
N ASP A 206 -19.31 11.47 -16.21
CA ASP A 206 -19.84 11.62 -14.86
C ASP A 206 -20.96 12.68 -14.75
N ASN A 207 -20.93 13.69 -15.64
CA ASN A 207 -21.98 14.71 -15.76
C ASN A 207 -23.12 14.31 -16.70
N GLY A 208 -23.13 13.06 -17.20
CA GLY A 208 -24.19 12.55 -18.09
C GLY A 208 -23.98 12.86 -19.57
N GLY A 209 -22.77 13.23 -19.99
CA GLY A 209 -22.42 13.39 -21.40
C GLY A 209 -22.38 12.07 -22.18
N SER A 210 -22.36 12.15 -23.50
CA SER A 210 -22.43 10.97 -24.37
C SER A 210 -21.10 10.25 -24.54
N ALA A 211 -21.15 8.96 -24.92
CA ALA A 211 -19.96 8.17 -25.25
C ALA A 211 -19.17 8.75 -26.43
N GLU A 212 -19.88 9.33 -27.41
CA GLU A 212 -19.28 9.90 -28.62
C GLU A 212 -18.49 11.18 -28.32
N GLU A 213 -19.05 12.08 -27.51
CA GLU A 213 -18.36 13.30 -27.06
C GLU A 213 -17.11 12.95 -26.24
N ALA A 214 -17.23 11.98 -25.32
CA ALA A 214 -16.08 11.51 -24.55
C ALA A 214 -15.02 10.88 -25.46
N ASN A 215 -15.42 10.08 -26.45
CA ASN A 215 -14.47 9.47 -27.38
C ASN A 215 -13.78 10.51 -28.27
N ALA A 216 -14.50 11.55 -28.71
CA ALA A 216 -13.93 12.65 -29.48
C ALA A 216 -12.84 13.42 -28.70
N ILE A 217 -13.01 13.60 -27.38
CA ILE A 217 -11.98 14.19 -26.51
C ILE A 217 -10.74 13.29 -26.44
N LEU A 218 -10.95 11.97 -26.33
CA LEU A 218 -9.86 11.01 -26.24
C LEU A 218 -9.09 10.86 -27.55
N ASP A 219 -9.77 10.92 -28.70
CA ASP A 219 -9.13 10.80 -30.01
C ASP A 219 -8.38 12.08 -30.40
N ASN A 220 -8.90 13.25 -30.02
CA ASN A 220 -8.27 14.56 -30.25
C ASN A 220 -7.47 15.07 -29.04
N TRP A 221 -6.74 14.18 -28.37
CA TRP A 221 -6.02 14.51 -27.14
C TRP A 221 -4.77 15.38 -27.38
N LEU A 222 -4.20 15.37 -28.59
CA LEU A 222 -3.10 16.24 -28.99
C LEU A 222 -3.64 17.61 -29.42
N PRO A 223 -3.06 18.73 -28.94
CA PRO A 223 -3.38 20.04 -29.49
C PRO A 223 -2.84 20.17 -30.92
N GLU A 224 -3.54 20.91 -31.78
CA GLU A 224 -3.11 21.16 -33.16
C GLU A 224 -1.69 21.73 -33.24
N THR A 225 -1.27 22.53 -32.25
CA THR A 225 0.08 23.10 -32.14
C THR A 225 1.20 22.06 -31.92
N ALA A 226 0.85 20.81 -31.63
CA ALA A 226 1.81 19.70 -31.43
C ALA A 226 1.87 18.74 -32.63
N LEU A 227 1.03 18.94 -33.65
CA LEU A 227 1.15 18.24 -34.92
C LEU A 227 2.30 18.87 -35.71
N TRP A 228 3.20 18.02 -36.23
CA TRP A 228 4.24 18.47 -37.16
C TRP A 228 3.61 18.54 -38.55
N ASP A 229 3.68 19.70 -39.20
CA ASP A 229 3.33 19.90 -40.61
C ASP A 229 4.27 19.12 -41.56
#